data_AF-A0A1Q2MF15-F1
#
_entry.id   AF-A0A1Q2MF15-F1
#
_cell.length_a   1.000
_cell.length_b   1.000
_cell.length_c   1.000
_cell.angle_alpha   90.00
_cell.angle_beta   90.00
_cell.angle_gamma   90.00
#
_symmetry.space_group_name_H-M   'P 1'
#
loop_
_entity.id
_entity.type
_entity.pdbx_description
1 polymer ?
#
loop_
_entity_poly.entity_id
_entity_poly.type
_entity_poly.pdbx_seq_one_letter_code
_entity_poly.pdbx_strand_id
1 'polypeptide(L)'
;MKKTMINITASAVILAAALFIAGCGEKETEQYGSAITSQETVSVKEILSEPESFTDKPVVIEGEIAAVCPSGCWFDLNSDGLEIHVDIKPSGFEIPQKQGSQAAVEGTVELTGGQVNFIGTGVRIK
;
A
#
# COMPACT_ATOMS: atom_id res chain seq x y z
N MET A 1 -19.25 -27.09 63.21
CA MET A 1 -18.99 -25.67 63.57
C MET A 1 -17.47 -25.46 63.62
N LYS A 2 -16.97 -24.45 62.89
CA LYS A 2 -15.61 -23.82 62.96
C LYS A 2 -14.43 -24.66 62.42
N LYS A 3 -13.94 -24.36 61.21
CA LYS A 3 -12.84 -23.42 60.83
C LYS A 3 -11.43 -24.03 61.02
N THR A 4 -10.82 -24.53 59.95
CA THR A 4 -9.80 -23.90 59.07
C THR A 4 -8.36 -24.18 59.51
N MET A 5 -7.58 -24.89 58.69
CA MET A 5 -6.12 -24.75 58.52
C MET A 5 -5.84 -25.09 57.04
N ILE A 6 -5.84 -24.14 56.11
CA ILE A 6 -4.66 -23.38 55.65
C ILE A 6 -3.38 -24.24 55.65
N ASN A 7 -3.18 -24.97 54.55
CA ASN A 7 -1.84 -25.38 54.10
C ASN A 7 -1.54 -24.64 52.79
N ILE A 8 -0.86 -23.51 53.00
CA ILE A 8 -0.13 -22.70 52.05
C ILE A 8 1.08 -23.52 51.58
N THR A 9 1.27 -23.66 50.26
CA THR A 9 2.54 -23.86 49.50
C THR A 9 2.34 -24.72 48.24
N ALA A 10 1.51 -24.30 47.28
CA ALA A 10 1.55 -24.89 45.92
C ALA A 10 0.97 -23.99 44.82
N SER A 11 0.87 -22.67 45.03
CA SER A 11 0.16 -21.80 44.07
C SER A 11 0.75 -20.39 44.06
N ALA A 12 2.01 -20.24 43.66
CA ALA A 12 2.58 -18.90 43.49
C ALA A 12 3.73 -18.81 42.46
N VAL A 13 3.95 -19.81 41.59
CA VAL A 13 5.08 -19.77 40.63
C VAL A 13 4.64 -19.94 39.16
N ILE A 14 3.39 -20.27 38.88
CA ILE A 14 2.93 -20.55 37.49
C ILE A 14 2.35 -19.32 36.79
N LEU A 15 2.19 -18.17 37.47
CA LEU A 15 1.48 -17.00 36.91
C LEU A 15 2.37 -15.91 36.28
N ALA A 16 3.69 -16.13 36.11
CA ALA A 16 4.60 -15.07 35.65
C ALA A 16 5.17 -15.24 34.23
N ALA A 17 4.83 -16.29 33.48
CA ALA A 17 5.52 -16.63 32.22
C ALA A 17 4.70 -16.45 30.92
N ALA A 18 3.49 -15.89 30.96
CA ALA A 18 2.57 -15.90 29.81
C ALA A 18 2.32 -14.54 29.12
N LEU A 19 3.05 -13.47 29.44
CA LEU A 19 2.77 -12.12 28.92
C LEU A 19 3.87 -11.54 28.01
N PHE A 20 4.54 -12.38 27.24
CA PHE A 20 5.31 -11.94 26.07
C PHE A 20 4.67 -12.48 24.79
N ILE A 21 3.40 -12.12 24.55
CA ILE A 21 2.83 -12.29 23.21
C ILE A 21 3.43 -11.18 22.37
N ALA A 22 4.30 -11.59 21.44
CA ALA A 22 4.94 -10.76 20.45
C ALA A 22 3.92 -9.86 19.75
N GLY A 23 4.00 -8.55 20.01
CA GLY A 23 3.40 -7.54 19.16
C GLY A 23 4.17 -7.44 17.86
N CYS A 24 4.01 -8.43 16.96
CA CYS A 24 4.29 -8.23 15.55
C CYS A 24 3.18 -7.32 15.03
N GLY A 25 3.42 -6.01 15.06
CA GLY A 25 2.55 -5.07 14.35
C GLY A 25 2.62 -5.39 12.87
N GLU A 26 1.61 -6.06 12.33
CA GLU A 26 1.38 -6.08 10.90
C GLU A 26 1.17 -4.62 10.49
N LYS A 27 2.06 -4.09 9.63
CA LYS A 27 1.81 -2.81 8.97
C LYS A 27 0.52 -2.99 8.16
N GLU A 28 -0.56 -2.38 8.62
CA GLU A 28 -1.82 -2.43 7.90
C GLU A 28 -1.60 -1.89 6.49
N THR A 29 -1.83 -2.78 5.53
CA THR A 29 -1.73 -2.45 4.12
C THR A 29 -3.10 -1.98 3.66
N GLU A 30 -3.20 -0.73 3.23
CA GLU A 30 -4.46 -0.12 2.82
C GLU A 30 -4.68 -0.36 1.32
N GLN A 31 -5.85 -0.87 0.93
CA GLN A 31 -6.21 -1.13 -0.46
C GLN A 31 -7.33 -0.18 -0.90
N TYR A 32 -7.15 0.40 -2.09
CA TYR A 32 -8.09 1.32 -2.74
C TYR A 32 -8.36 0.87 -4.17
N GLY A 33 -9.55 1.18 -4.69
CA GLY A 33 -9.97 0.74 -6.01
C GLY A 33 -10.12 -0.78 -6.12
N SER A 34 -9.81 -1.32 -7.29
CA SER A 34 -9.79 -2.76 -7.54
C SER A 34 -8.62 -3.43 -6.83
N ALA A 35 -8.74 -4.73 -6.57
CA ALA A 35 -7.59 -5.51 -6.12
C ALA A 35 -6.51 -5.53 -7.21
N ILE A 36 -5.24 -5.43 -6.82
CA ILE A 36 -4.11 -5.65 -7.73
C ILE A 36 -4.05 -7.14 -8.06
N THR A 37 -4.20 -7.49 -9.33
CA THR A 37 -4.24 -8.85 -9.87
C THR A 37 -3.09 -9.14 -10.83
N SER A 38 -2.51 -8.12 -11.45
CA SER A 38 -1.38 -8.25 -12.35
C SER A 38 -0.14 -8.68 -11.55
N GLN A 39 0.62 -9.61 -12.13
CA GLN A 39 1.91 -10.08 -11.61
C GLN A 39 3.08 -9.38 -12.29
N GLU A 40 2.79 -8.55 -13.30
CA GLU A 40 3.81 -7.85 -14.07
C GLU A 40 4.12 -6.51 -13.41
N THR A 41 5.22 -6.48 -12.66
CA THR A 41 5.78 -5.23 -12.12
C THR A 41 6.77 -4.64 -13.12
N VAL A 42 6.54 -3.39 -13.51
CA VAL A 42 7.38 -2.63 -14.45
C VAL A 42 7.94 -1.41 -13.73
N SER A 43 9.18 -1.03 -14.04
CA SER A 43 9.76 0.18 -13.44
C SER A 43 9.17 1.44 -14.08
N VAL A 44 9.09 2.53 -13.30
CA VAL A 44 8.71 3.85 -13.82
C VAL A 44 9.64 4.27 -14.97
N LYS A 45 10.93 3.94 -14.87
CA LYS A 45 11.93 4.20 -15.91
C LYS A 45 11.58 3.54 -17.25
N GLU A 46 11.16 2.28 -17.23
CA GLU A 46 10.77 1.55 -18.44
C GLU A 46 9.53 2.17 -19.07
N ILE A 47 8.51 2.50 -18.27
CA ILE A 47 7.31 3.19 -18.75
C ILE A 47 7.66 4.52 -19.42
N LEU A 48 8.51 5.34 -18.80
CA LEU A 48 8.87 6.65 -19.35
C LEU A 48 9.77 6.54 -20.60
N SER A 49 10.51 5.44 -20.75
CA SER A 49 11.40 5.22 -21.90
C SER A 49 10.66 4.65 -23.11
N GLU A 50 9.69 3.76 -22.87
CA GLU A 50 8.96 3.03 -23.92
C GLU A 50 7.45 2.99 -23.64
N PRO A 51 6.76 4.14 -23.49
CA PRO A 51 5.39 4.18 -23.00
C PRO A 51 4.40 3.46 -23.92
N GLU A 52 4.63 3.49 -25.24
CA GLU A 52 3.81 2.79 -26.23
C GLU A 52 3.77 1.26 -26.03
N SER A 53 4.82 0.68 -25.41
CA SER A 53 4.88 -0.75 -25.11
C SER A 53 3.87 -1.18 -24.03
N PHE A 54 3.36 -0.22 -23.24
CA PHE A 54 2.50 -0.42 -22.07
C PHE A 54 1.10 0.18 -22.22
N THR A 55 0.78 0.79 -23.37
CA THR A 55 -0.57 1.24 -23.67
C THR A 55 -1.55 0.07 -23.64
N ASP A 56 -2.71 0.26 -23.00
CA ASP A 56 -3.77 -0.76 -22.85
C ASP A 56 -3.34 -2.07 -22.16
N LYS A 57 -2.16 -2.11 -21.53
CA LYS A 57 -1.65 -3.29 -20.80
C LYS A 57 -1.63 -3.02 -19.30
N PRO A 58 -2.40 -3.77 -18.49
CA PRO A 58 -2.40 -3.58 -17.04
C PRO A 58 -1.08 -4.08 -16.43
N VAL A 59 -0.31 -3.14 -15.90
CA VAL A 59 0.97 -3.40 -15.22
C VAL A 59 0.94 -2.82 -13.81
N VAL A 60 1.86 -3.26 -12.97
CA VAL A 60 2.07 -2.72 -11.62
C VAL A 60 3.30 -1.84 -11.60
N ILE A 61 3.18 -0.64 -11.06
CA ILE A 61 4.32 0.21 -10.70
C ILE A 61 4.39 0.39 -9.20
N GLU A 62 5.60 0.55 -8.66
CA GLU A 62 5.85 0.77 -7.24
C GLU A 62 6.73 2.01 -7.03
N GLY A 63 6.47 2.73 -5.94
CA GLY A 63 7.24 3.91 -5.55
C GLY A 63 6.70 4.62 -4.31
N GLU A 64 7.32 5.73 -3.98
CA GLU A 64 6.87 6.63 -2.91
C GLU A 64 5.89 7.66 -3.46
N ILE A 65 4.78 7.90 -2.74
CA ILE A 65 3.84 8.96 -3.09
C ILE A 65 4.51 10.32 -2.82
N ALA A 66 4.86 11.05 -3.87
CA ALA A 66 5.52 12.35 -3.77
C ALA A 66 4.51 13.49 -3.52
N ALA A 67 3.37 13.44 -4.20
CA ALA A 67 2.29 14.43 -4.08
C ALA A 67 0.94 13.74 -4.24
N VAL A 68 -0.11 14.29 -3.61
CA VAL A 68 -1.50 13.83 -3.80
C VAL A 68 -2.33 15.08 -4.01
N CYS A 69 -3.30 15.01 -4.92
CA CYS A 69 -4.21 16.11 -5.12
C CYS A 69 -5.09 16.35 -3.89
N PRO A 70 -5.64 17.56 -3.68
CA PRO A 70 -6.48 17.85 -2.52
C PRO A 70 -7.71 16.95 -2.36
N SER A 71 -8.30 16.49 -3.47
CA SER A 71 -9.44 15.56 -3.47
C SER A 71 -9.06 14.08 -3.53
N GLY A 72 -7.77 13.74 -3.49
CA GLY A 72 -7.33 12.34 -3.55
C GLY A 72 -7.54 11.61 -4.88
N CYS A 73 -7.95 12.28 -5.96
CA CYS A 73 -8.27 11.67 -7.26
C CYS A 73 -7.06 11.49 -8.21
N TRP A 74 -5.88 12.00 -7.85
CA TRP A 74 -4.60 11.72 -8.52
C TRP A 74 -3.44 11.89 -7.53
N PHE A 75 -2.29 11.31 -7.86
CA PHE A 75 -1.04 11.48 -7.13
C PHE A 75 0.17 11.31 -8.06
N ASP A 76 1.32 11.85 -7.64
CA ASP A 76 2.59 11.61 -8.32
C ASP A 76 3.37 10.55 -7.56
N LEU A 77 3.87 9.54 -8.27
CA LEU A 77 4.64 8.43 -7.73
C LEU A 77 6.10 8.59 -8.11
N ASN A 78 6.99 8.66 -7.12
CA ASN A 78 8.43 8.72 -7.31
C ASN A 78 9.05 7.33 -7.18
N SER A 79 9.84 6.93 -8.17
CA SER A 79 10.61 5.68 -8.16
C SER A 79 11.99 5.97 -8.72
N ASP A 80 13.04 5.74 -7.92
CA ASP A 80 14.44 6.03 -8.28
C ASP A 80 14.70 7.46 -8.77
N GLY A 81 13.99 8.45 -8.20
CA GLY A 81 14.12 9.85 -8.57
C GLY A 81 13.41 10.25 -9.87
N LEU A 82 12.68 9.32 -10.49
CA LEU A 82 11.77 9.59 -11.61
C LEU A 82 10.34 9.65 -11.09
N GLU A 83 9.59 10.64 -11.57
CA GLU A 83 8.18 10.81 -11.20
C GLU A 83 7.27 10.43 -12.36
N ILE A 84 6.16 9.76 -12.02
CA ILE A 84 5.07 9.47 -12.95
C ILE A 84 3.75 9.92 -12.34
N HIS A 85 2.94 10.57 -13.17
CA HIS A 85 1.61 11.02 -12.80
C HIS A 85 0.63 9.86 -12.85
N VAL A 86 -0.06 9.62 -11.73
CA VAL A 86 -1.07 8.58 -11.59
C VAL A 86 -2.45 9.22 -11.43
N ASP A 87 -3.29 9.06 -12.45
CA ASP A 87 -4.69 9.48 -12.40
C ASP A 87 -5.58 8.28 -12.03
N ILE A 88 -6.32 8.40 -10.93
CA ILE A 88 -7.26 7.38 -10.46
C ILE A 88 -8.72 7.86 -10.56
N LYS A 89 -8.94 9.10 -11.00
CA LYS A 89 -10.27 9.67 -11.19
C LYS A 89 -11.13 8.85 -12.16
N PRO A 90 -10.64 8.35 -13.31
CA PRO A 90 -11.43 7.52 -14.21
C PRO A 90 -11.93 6.23 -13.55
N SER A 91 -11.19 5.72 -12.55
CA SER A 91 -11.52 4.51 -11.80
C SER A 91 -12.49 4.75 -10.64
N GLY A 92 -12.87 6.00 -10.38
CA GLY A 92 -13.98 6.35 -9.47
C GLY A 92 -13.68 6.18 -7.98
N PHE A 93 -12.40 6.24 -7.58
CA PHE A 93 -12.01 6.21 -6.17
C PHE A 93 -10.99 7.32 -5.84
N GLU A 94 -10.78 7.52 -4.54
CA GLU A 94 -9.88 8.53 -4.00
C GLU A 94 -8.97 7.89 -2.95
N ILE A 95 -7.78 8.45 -2.76
CA ILE A 95 -6.86 8.08 -1.67
C ILE A 95 -6.69 9.23 -0.67
N PRO A 96 -6.41 8.94 0.62
CA PRO A 96 -6.08 9.98 1.59
C PRO A 96 -4.73 10.65 1.29
N GLN A 97 -4.45 11.77 1.97
CA GLN A 97 -3.16 12.46 1.91
C GLN A 97 -2.07 11.59 2.54
N LYS A 98 -1.37 10.81 1.71
CA LYS A 98 -0.38 9.80 2.11
C LYS A 98 0.99 10.08 1.48
N GLN A 99 1.37 11.36 1.35
CA GLN A 99 2.71 11.70 0.88
C GLN A 99 3.79 11.08 1.77
N GLY A 100 4.83 10.53 1.14
CA GLY A 100 5.90 9.78 1.80
C GLY A 100 5.59 8.31 2.08
N SER A 101 4.37 7.83 1.80
CA SER A 101 4.04 6.40 1.91
C SER A 101 4.46 5.64 0.65
N GLN A 102 4.78 4.34 0.84
CA GLN A 102 5.08 3.46 -0.28
C GLN A 102 3.79 2.93 -0.88
N ALA A 103 3.68 2.92 -2.20
CA ALA A 103 2.50 2.46 -2.92
C ALA A 103 2.85 1.53 -4.08
N ALA A 104 1.97 0.55 -4.31
CA ALA A 104 1.89 -0.22 -5.53
C ALA A 104 0.60 0.13 -6.26
N VAL A 105 0.68 0.34 -7.57
CA VAL A 105 -0.44 0.80 -8.41
C VAL A 105 -0.57 -0.13 -9.60
N GLU A 106 -1.73 -0.76 -9.76
CA GLU A 106 -2.10 -1.41 -11.01
C GLU A 106 -2.79 -0.40 -11.93
N GLY A 107 -2.44 -0.39 -13.21
CA GLY A 107 -3.02 0.52 -14.17
C GLY A 107 -2.47 0.35 -15.58
N THR A 108 -2.90 1.23 -16.48
CA THR A 108 -2.49 1.24 -17.90
C THR A 108 -1.88 2.59 -18.26
N VAL A 109 -1.01 2.60 -19.27
CA VAL A 109 -0.48 3.85 -19.82
C VAL A 109 -1.47 4.45 -20.83
N GLU A 110 -1.74 5.74 -20.70
CA GLU A 110 -2.41 6.55 -21.71
C GLU A 110 -1.49 7.68 -22.19
N LEU A 111 -1.43 7.85 -23.51
CA LEU A 111 -0.68 8.93 -24.15
C LEU A 111 -1.63 10.04 -24.57
N THR A 112 -1.61 11.17 -23.86
CA THR A 112 -2.42 12.34 -24.20
C THR A 112 -1.51 13.53 -24.48
N GLY A 113 -1.57 14.07 -25.70
CA GLY A 113 -0.79 15.25 -26.07
C GLY A 113 0.73 15.07 -25.97
N GLY A 114 1.23 13.84 -26.05
CA GLY A 114 2.65 13.51 -25.87
C GLY A 114 3.10 13.37 -24.41
N GLN A 115 2.17 13.43 -23.45
CA GLN A 115 2.43 13.18 -22.03
C GLN A 115 2.01 11.76 -21.66
N VAL A 116 2.80 11.13 -20.80
CA VAL A 116 2.51 9.82 -20.22
C VAL A 116 1.64 10.02 -18.99
N ASN A 117 0.43 9.46 -19.01
CA ASN A 117 -0.44 9.37 -17.85
C ASN A 117 -0.62 7.90 -17.47
N PHE A 118 -0.48 7.57 -16.19
CA PHE A 118 -0.74 6.22 -15.71
C PHE A 118 -2.14 6.17 -15.10
N ILE A 119 -3.07 5.46 -15.74
CA ILE A 119 -4.45 5.36 -15.28
C ILE A 119 -4.55 4.21 -14.28
N GLY A 120 -4.59 4.55 -12.99
CA GLY A 120 -4.60 3.57 -11.91
C GLY A 120 -5.99 2.99 -11.66
N THR A 121 -6.10 1.66 -11.61
CA THR A 121 -7.34 0.91 -11.32
C THR A 121 -7.37 0.35 -9.89
N GLY A 122 -6.21 0.16 -9.28
CA GLY A 122 -6.06 -0.31 -7.90
C GLY A 122 -4.78 0.21 -7.26
N VAL A 123 -4.86 0.64 -6.00
CA VAL A 123 -3.73 1.19 -5.24
C VAL A 123 -3.59 0.48 -3.90
N ARG A 124 -2.37 0.07 -3.56
CA ARG A 124 -2.03 -0.51 -2.26
C ARG A 124 -0.98 0.35 -1.59
N ILE A 125 -1.25 0.84 -0.37
CA ILE A 125 -0.37 1.74 0.39
C ILE A 125 0.18 1.03 1.66
N LYS A 126 1.46 1.24 1.99
CA LYS A 126 2.21 0.63 3.11
C LYS A 126 2.95 1.64 4.00
#